data_AF-A0AA95FYW8-F1
#
_entry.id   AF-A0AA95FYW8-F1
#
_cell.length_a   1.000
_cell.length_b   1.000
_cell.length_c   1.000
_cell.angle_alpha   90.00
_cell.angle_beta   90.00
_cell.angle_gamma   90.00
#
_symmetry.space_group_name_H-M   'P 1'
#
loop_
_entity.id
_entity.type
_entity.pdbx_description
1 polymer ?
#
loop_
_entity_poly.entity_id
_entity_poly.type
_entity_poly.pdbx_seq_one_letter_code
_entity_poly.pdbx_strand_id
1 'polypeptide(L)'
;MKKFRLSEESRTVHIGAPGAKESRCVRQIIALRDFSDVTAGTPGGWLDDEQALSHDGECWVYDENSLVFAGARIEDNARLTHPCEISHQAIIGGNAWVDTSNISHHARLSGDVSVQHSQVHGVCHLFGHAHISEYSQIIGAKGLTAEQDRELQIYDHARLRHCRVVHQAQIYGSAWLLHAFVEHRAEIYDNARLEGNEENNIWVCDCAKVYGFARIIAGSGDDEIPTLRYSAQVAEHARIEGNCVLKHHVMVGGNAQLRGGPILLDDHVLIQGEAQIMGDVLIEHHIDITDSVVIEALPGEAIHLRGRKAFTGAQHITRTPLFGGL
;
A
#
# COMPACT_ATOMS: atom_id res chain seq x y z
N MET A 1 12.22 35.63 14.23
CA MET A 1 13.57 35.35 14.79
C MET A 1 14.07 34.07 14.12
N LYS A 2 15.32 34.00 13.65
CA LYS A 2 15.80 32.76 12.99
C LYS A 2 15.77 31.58 13.97
N LYS A 3 15.29 30.41 13.49
CA LYS A 3 15.21 29.17 14.29
C LYS A 3 16.57 28.45 14.38
N PHE A 4 17.33 28.45 13.30
CA PHE A 4 18.63 27.80 13.19
C PHE A 4 19.58 28.61 12.30
N ARG A 5 20.85 28.22 12.29
CA ARG A 5 21.86 28.66 11.32
C ARG A 5 22.53 27.44 10.68
N LEU A 6 23.17 27.65 9.53
CA LEU A 6 24.04 26.66 8.90
C LEU A 6 25.47 26.74 9.50
N SER A 7 26.16 25.61 9.60
CA SER A 7 27.57 25.51 9.99
C SER A 7 28.49 26.18 8.97
N GLU A 8 29.65 26.69 9.39
CA GLU A 8 30.68 27.18 8.45
C GLU A 8 31.36 26.03 7.70
N GLU A 9 31.50 24.88 8.36
CA GLU A 9 32.00 23.66 7.73
C GLU A 9 30.94 23.09 6.79
N SER A 10 31.39 22.70 5.61
CA SER A 10 30.57 22.06 4.59
C SER A 10 31.09 20.66 4.31
N ARG A 11 30.17 19.73 4.06
CA ARG A 11 30.46 18.37 3.63
C ARG A 11 30.00 18.20 2.19
N THR A 12 30.78 17.46 1.39
CA THR A 12 30.33 17.01 0.07
C THR A 12 29.64 15.66 0.20
N VAL A 13 28.42 15.56 -0.32
CA VAL A 13 27.65 14.33 -0.40
C VAL A 13 27.52 13.93 -1.87
N HIS A 14 27.81 12.66 -2.17
CA HIS A 14 27.59 12.09 -3.49
C HIS A 14 26.17 11.55 -3.57
N ILE A 15 25.41 11.98 -4.58
CA ILE A 15 24.00 11.61 -4.74
C ILE A 15 23.89 10.47 -5.74
N GLY A 16 23.19 9.40 -5.36
CA GLY A 16 22.90 8.25 -6.21
C GLY A 16 23.79 7.04 -5.94
N ALA A 17 23.75 6.06 -6.84
CA ALA A 17 24.51 4.82 -6.72
C ALA A 17 26.03 5.08 -6.71
N PRO A 18 26.85 4.16 -6.15
CA PRO A 18 28.31 4.27 -6.17
C PRO A 18 28.82 4.52 -7.61
N GLY A 19 29.43 5.70 -7.84
CA GLY A 19 29.89 6.14 -9.17
C GLY A 19 29.04 7.25 -9.81
N ALA A 20 27.98 7.71 -9.16
CA ALA A 20 27.21 8.86 -9.60
C ALA A 20 28.06 10.14 -9.60
N LYS A 21 27.92 10.93 -10.68
CA LYS A 21 28.70 12.16 -10.91
C LYS A 21 28.15 13.40 -10.21
N GLU A 22 26.97 13.30 -9.59
CA GLU A 22 26.36 14.44 -8.91
C GLU A 22 26.82 14.47 -7.46
N SER A 23 27.35 15.63 -7.05
CA SER A 23 27.72 15.90 -5.67
C SER A 23 27.10 17.21 -5.23
N ARG A 24 26.65 17.28 -3.98
CA ARG A 24 26.12 18.49 -3.36
C ARG A 24 26.96 18.86 -2.15
N CYS A 25 27.13 20.17 -2.00
CA CYS A 25 27.69 20.76 -0.81
C CYS A 25 26.55 20.94 0.19
N VAL A 26 26.67 20.33 1.37
CA VAL A 26 25.68 20.43 2.45
C VAL A 26 26.32 21.04 3.69
N ARG A 27 25.52 21.73 4.50
CA ARG A 27 25.92 22.39 5.74
C ARG A 27 25.01 21.91 6.87
N GLN A 28 25.57 21.72 8.05
CA GLN A 28 24.85 21.20 9.21
C GLN A 28 23.97 22.29 9.83
N ILE A 29 22.77 21.93 10.26
CA ILE A 29 21.90 22.86 11.01
C ILE A 29 22.29 22.91 12.47
N ILE A 30 22.25 24.11 13.07
CA ILE A 30 22.51 24.34 14.48
C ILE A 30 21.41 25.24 15.04
N ALA A 31 20.70 24.78 16.08
CA ALA A 31 19.61 25.52 16.70
C ALA A 31 20.09 26.85 17.32
N LEU A 32 19.33 27.94 17.12
CA LEU A 32 19.66 29.27 17.65
C LEU A 32 18.86 29.66 18.91
N ARG A 33 17.77 28.96 19.18
CA ARG A 33 16.87 29.17 20.30
C ARG A 33 16.25 27.84 20.71
N ASP A 34 15.66 27.81 21.90
CA ASP A 34 14.84 26.68 22.32
C ASP A 34 13.49 26.69 21.59
N PHE A 35 13.05 25.52 21.12
CA PHE A 35 11.73 25.30 20.51
C PHE A 35 11.38 23.80 20.58
N SER A 36 10.11 23.46 20.76
CA SER A 36 9.65 22.08 21.02
C SER A 36 10.52 21.37 22.08
N ASP A 37 11.22 20.31 21.67
CA ASP A 37 12.14 19.47 22.42
C ASP A 37 13.61 19.71 22.04
N VAL A 38 13.90 20.76 21.26
CA VAL A 38 15.23 21.12 20.77
C VAL A 38 15.77 22.32 21.57
N THR A 39 16.92 22.12 22.22
CA THR A 39 17.62 23.19 22.94
C THR A 39 18.56 23.97 22.02
N ALA A 40 18.76 25.26 22.30
CA ALA A 40 19.69 26.12 21.58
C ALA A 40 21.11 25.53 21.58
N GLY A 41 21.79 25.62 20.44
CA GLY A 41 23.13 25.08 20.23
C GLY A 41 23.16 23.61 19.78
N THR A 42 22.03 22.89 19.81
CA THR A 42 21.96 21.50 19.37
C THR A 42 22.21 21.40 17.85
N PRO A 43 23.17 20.58 17.41
CA PRO A 43 23.34 20.26 16.00
C PRO A 43 22.25 19.28 15.53
N GLY A 44 21.91 19.32 14.25
CA GLY A 44 20.99 18.38 13.61
C GLY A 44 21.55 17.84 12.30
N GLY A 45 20.65 17.52 11.37
CA GLY A 45 21.00 17.04 10.03
C GLY A 45 21.66 18.09 9.12
N TRP A 46 21.81 17.73 7.84
CA TRP A 46 22.51 18.55 6.85
C TRP A 46 21.59 18.98 5.71
N LEU A 47 21.71 20.23 5.28
CA LEU A 47 20.94 20.84 4.21
C LEU A 47 21.84 21.35 3.08
N ASP A 48 21.40 21.28 1.82
CA ASP A 48 22.07 21.99 0.71
C ASP A 48 21.64 23.46 0.57
N ASP A 49 20.42 23.79 1.01
CA ASP A 49 19.83 25.13 1.01
C ASP A 49 19.20 25.43 2.39
N GLU A 50 19.37 26.65 2.91
CA GLU A 50 18.72 27.11 4.14
C GLU A 50 17.18 27.07 4.02
N GLN A 51 16.64 27.21 2.80
CA GLN A 51 15.20 27.13 2.54
C GLN A 51 14.62 25.72 2.60
N ALA A 52 15.46 24.68 2.68
CA ALA A 52 15.03 23.30 2.78
C ALA A 52 14.38 22.99 4.13
N LEU A 53 14.65 23.78 5.17
CA LEU A 53 14.02 23.66 6.49
C LEU A 53 13.39 25.00 6.88
N SER A 54 12.09 25.00 7.13
CA SER A 54 11.37 26.22 7.49
C SER A 54 11.90 26.82 8.79
N HIS A 55 12.01 28.14 8.85
CA HIS A 55 12.24 28.86 10.11
C HIS A 55 10.98 29.02 10.96
N ASP A 56 9.80 28.83 10.36
CA ASP A 56 8.51 28.84 11.02
C ASP A 56 8.13 27.41 11.46
N GLY A 57 7.24 27.32 12.45
CA GLY A 57 6.83 26.04 13.04
C GLY A 57 7.96 25.30 13.76
N GLU A 58 7.64 24.10 14.21
CA GLU A 58 8.51 23.27 15.05
C GLU A 58 9.28 22.19 14.26
N CYS A 59 9.26 22.25 12.92
CA CYS A 59 9.94 21.23 12.11
C CYS A 59 11.45 21.16 12.37
N TRP A 60 11.99 19.94 12.43
CA TRP A 60 13.40 19.70 12.74
C TRP A 60 13.93 18.36 12.20
N VAL A 61 15.23 18.36 11.90
CA VAL A 61 16.00 17.18 11.48
C VAL A 61 16.96 16.81 12.59
N TYR A 62 16.62 15.78 13.36
CA TYR A 62 17.28 15.47 14.63
C TYR A 62 18.63 14.74 14.45
N ASP A 63 18.72 13.80 13.51
CA ASP A 63 19.91 12.97 13.36
C ASP A 63 21.00 13.64 12.51
N GLU A 64 22.24 13.64 12.99
CA GLU A 64 23.39 14.25 12.31
C GLU A 64 23.79 13.55 11.01
N ASN A 65 23.28 12.35 10.74
CA ASN A 65 23.48 11.65 9.46
C ASN A 65 22.35 11.91 8.46
N SER A 66 21.29 12.62 8.86
CA SER A 66 20.18 12.94 7.97
C SER A 66 20.56 13.99 6.94
N LEU A 67 20.02 13.84 5.74
CA LEU A 67 20.31 14.67 4.58
C LEU A 67 19.01 15.19 3.97
N VAL A 68 18.92 16.51 3.74
CA VAL A 68 17.83 17.13 2.98
C VAL A 68 18.43 17.97 1.86
N PHE A 69 18.14 17.63 0.61
CA PHE A 69 18.78 18.29 -0.53
C PHE A 69 17.94 18.27 -1.82
N ALA A 70 18.48 18.82 -2.91
CA ALA A 70 17.87 18.80 -4.24
C ALA A 70 16.43 19.36 -4.26
N GLY A 71 16.24 20.50 -3.60
CA GLY A 71 14.97 21.23 -3.57
C GLY A 71 13.90 20.62 -2.67
N ALA A 72 14.25 19.63 -1.83
CA ALA A 72 13.35 19.14 -0.80
C ALA A 72 13.01 20.23 0.23
N ARG A 73 11.81 20.16 0.82
CA ARG A 73 11.34 21.12 1.83
C ARG A 73 10.72 20.43 3.03
N ILE A 74 11.10 20.87 4.22
CA ILE A 74 10.60 20.43 5.52
C ILE A 74 9.94 21.62 6.22
N GLU A 75 8.65 21.50 6.49
CA GLU A 75 7.77 22.62 6.87
C GLU A 75 6.91 22.25 8.09
N ASP A 76 6.18 23.23 8.62
CA ASP A 76 5.27 23.10 9.76
C ASP A 76 5.92 22.48 11.01
N ASN A 77 5.42 21.35 11.50
CA ASN A 77 5.88 20.64 12.70
C ASN A 77 6.46 19.25 12.34
N ALA A 78 6.88 19.04 11.10
CA ALA A 78 7.41 17.76 10.64
C ALA A 78 8.68 17.36 11.40
N ARG A 79 8.76 16.09 11.82
CA ARG A 79 9.87 15.56 12.63
C ARG A 79 10.61 14.48 11.85
N LEU A 80 11.91 14.66 11.66
CA LEU A 80 12.78 13.67 11.02
C LEU A 80 13.74 13.10 12.06
N THR A 81 13.51 11.85 12.48
CA THR A 81 14.31 11.17 13.51
C THR A 81 15.12 10.02 12.91
N HIS A 82 16.27 9.73 13.51
CA HIS A 82 17.24 8.75 12.98
C HIS A 82 17.67 9.08 11.53
N PRO A 83 18.60 8.32 10.92
CA PRO A 83 19.11 8.66 9.59
C PRO A 83 18.01 8.66 8.52
N CYS A 84 17.68 9.84 8.00
CA CYS A 84 16.71 10.04 6.92
C CYS A 84 17.36 10.71 5.71
N GLU A 85 16.88 10.39 4.51
CA GLU A 85 17.32 11.04 3.27
C GLU A 85 16.11 11.61 2.52
N ILE A 86 16.03 12.93 2.44
CA ILE A 86 14.95 13.63 1.77
C ILE A 86 15.50 14.40 0.57
N SER A 87 14.97 14.15 -0.62
CA SER A 87 15.57 14.71 -1.83
C SER A 87 14.59 14.94 -2.99
N HIS A 88 15.09 15.56 -4.07
CA HIS A 88 14.41 15.69 -5.35
C HIS A 88 12.98 16.27 -5.23
N GLN A 89 12.88 17.47 -4.67
CA GLN A 89 11.62 18.23 -4.51
C GLN A 89 10.53 17.53 -3.67
N ALA A 90 10.91 16.59 -2.80
CA ALA A 90 9.99 16.06 -1.80
C ALA A 90 9.58 17.14 -0.78
N ILE A 91 8.33 17.10 -0.34
CA ILE A 91 7.78 18.07 0.63
C ILE A 91 7.24 17.31 1.83
N ILE A 92 7.72 17.65 3.02
CA ILE A 92 7.23 17.08 4.28
C ILE A 92 6.73 18.24 5.15
N GLY A 93 5.43 18.26 5.42
CA GLY A 93 4.78 19.26 6.27
C GLY A 93 3.76 18.65 7.23
N GLY A 94 2.89 19.48 7.81
CA GLY A 94 1.99 19.09 8.88
C GLY A 94 2.72 18.66 10.16
N ASN A 95 2.24 17.59 10.79
CA ASN A 95 2.88 16.92 11.93
C ASN A 95 3.51 15.58 11.50
N ALA A 96 3.91 15.46 10.22
CA ALA A 96 4.44 14.22 9.69
C ALA A 96 5.70 13.77 10.46
N TRP A 97 5.80 12.49 10.74
CA TRP A 97 6.95 11.89 11.42
C TRP A 97 7.64 10.90 10.49
N VAL A 98 8.89 11.18 10.13
CA VAL A 98 9.72 10.33 9.29
C VAL A 98 10.86 9.78 10.13
N ASP A 99 11.01 8.46 10.12
CA ASP A 99 12.01 7.74 10.91
C ASP A 99 12.75 6.73 10.03
N THR A 100 14.08 6.79 10.00
CA THR A 100 14.93 5.80 9.29
C THR A 100 14.44 5.53 7.85
N SER A 101 14.11 6.59 7.09
CA SER A 101 13.38 6.46 5.81
C SER A 101 13.93 7.37 4.71
N ASN A 102 13.71 6.98 3.45
CA ASN A 102 14.06 7.79 2.27
C ASN A 102 12.80 8.31 1.59
N ILE A 103 12.69 9.63 1.43
CA ILE A 103 11.56 10.29 0.77
C ILE A 103 12.08 11.13 -0.40
N SER A 104 11.63 10.86 -1.62
CA SER A 104 12.19 11.55 -2.79
C SER A 104 11.23 11.73 -3.97
N HIS A 105 11.67 12.46 -4.99
CA HIS A 105 11.04 12.59 -6.31
C HIS A 105 9.59 13.12 -6.24
N HIS A 106 9.41 14.32 -5.68
CA HIS A 106 8.11 14.99 -5.53
C HIS A 106 7.08 14.27 -4.65
N ALA A 107 7.51 13.33 -3.80
CA ALA A 107 6.64 12.77 -2.76
C ALA A 107 6.21 13.87 -1.77
N ARG A 108 4.94 13.87 -1.39
CA ARG A 108 4.36 14.84 -0.45
C ARG A 108 3.81 14.13 0.77
N LEU A 109 4.29 14.52 1.95
CA LEU A 109 3.79 14.06 3.24
C LEU A 109 3.18 15.26 3.98
N SER A 110 1.97 15.08 4.53
CA SER A 110 1.25 16.11 5.28
C SER A 110 0.30 15.49 6.31
N GLY A 111 -0.33 16.29 7.17
CA GLY A 111 -1.16 15.74 8.27
C GLY A 111 -0.31 15.08 9.35
N ASP A 112 -0.81 14.01 9.96
CA ASP A 112 -0.18 13.24 11.04
C ASP A 112 0.38 11.90 10.54
N VAL A 113 0.89 11.88 9.30
CA VAL A 113 1.46 10.68 8.68
C VAL A 113 2.72 10.24 9.40
N SER A 114 2.92 8.93 9.51
CA SER A 114 4.14 8.34 10.03
C SER A 114 4.76 7.38 9.02
N VAL A 115 6.04 7.56 8.72
CA VAL A 115 6.82 6.71 7.82
C VAL A 115 8.07 6.23 8.56
N GLN A 116 8.20 4.93 8.73
CA GLN A 116 9.27 4.33 9.52
C GLN A 116 9.96 3.21 8.73
N HIS A 117 11.29 3.16 8.71
CA HIS A 117 12.06 2.08 8.06
C HIS A 117 11.58 1.78 6.62
N SER A 118 11.23 2.81 5.85
CA SER A 118 10.51 2.66 4.58
C SER A 118 11.03 3.62 3.49
N GLN A 119 10.58 3.40 2.27
CA GLN A 119 10.95 4.23 1.11
C GLN A 119 9.69 4.79 0.44
N VAL A 120 9.67 6.09 0.20
CA VAL A 120 8.58 6.76 -0.53
C VAL A 120 9.20 7.58 -1.64
N HIS A 121 8.88 7.26 -2.88
CA HIS A 121 9.41 7.99 -4.02
C HIS A 121 8.39 8.16 -5.13
N GLY A 122 8.59 9.21 -5.92
CA GLY A 122 7.74 9.53 -7.05
C GLY A 122 6.52 10.34 -6.64
N VAL A 123 5.71 10.72 -7.64
CA VAL A 123 4.62 11.68 -7.44
C VAL A 123 3.46 11.02 -6.70
N CYS A 124 3.43 11.21 -5.39
CA CYS A 124 2.44 10.67 -4.47
C CYS A 124 2.13 11.65 -3.34
N HIS A 125 0.97 11.45 -2.70
CA HIS A 125 0.53 12.26 -1.57
C HIS A 125 0.08 11.36 -0.42
N LEU A 126 0.86 11.37 0.66
CA LEU A 126 0.54 10.69 1.91
C LEU A 126 0.00 11.75 2.88
N PHE A 127 -1.20 11.56 3.41
CA PHE A 127 -1.83 12.52 4.32
C PHE A 127 -2.76 11.85 5.36
N GLY A 128 -3.45 12.65 6.18
CA GLY A 128 -4.28 12.11 7.27
C GLY A 128 -3.44 11.52 8.39
N HIS A 129 -3.80 10.34 8.88
CA HIS A 129 -3.15 9.58 9.96
C HIS A 129 -2.53 8.27 9.45
N ALA A 130 -2.12 8.22 8.18
CA ALA A 130 -1.56 7.01 7.59
C ALA A 130 -0.26 6.58 8.28
N HIS A 131 -0.07 5.28 8.45
CA HIS A 131 1.12 4.69 9.06
C HIS A 131 1.76 3.69 8.10
N ILE A 132 2.99 3.97 7.69
CA ILE A 132 3.78 3.17 6.76
C ILE A 132 5.03 2.69 7.50
N SER A 133 5.23 1.39 7.62
CA SER A 133 6.37 0.84 8.35
C SER A 133 6.92 -0.48 7.79
N GLU A 134 7.99 -0.98 8.40
CA GLU A 134 8.57 -2.31 8.18
C GLU A 134 8.97 -2.59 6.72
N TYR A 135 9.90 -1.81 6.18
CA TYR A 135 10.45 -2.00 4.82
C TYR A 135 9.43 -1.82 3.70
N SER A 136 8.40 -0.99 3.93
CA SER A 136 7.43 -0.67 2.90
C SER A 136 8.05 0.21 1.80
N GLN A 137 7.61 -0.01 0.56
CA GLN A 137 8.06 0.71 -0.63
C GLN A 137 6.85 1.34 -1.33
N ILE A 138 6.80 2.66 -1.36
CA ILE A 138 5.73 3.44 -2.00
C ILE A 138 6.30 4.16 -3.22
N ILE A 139 5.76 3.89 -4.40
CA ILE A 139 6.32 4.32 -5.69
C ILE A 139 5.24 4.97 -6.54
N GLY A 140 5.10 6.30 -6.44
CA GLY A 140 4.15 7.08 -7.23
C GLY A 140 4.63 7.28 -8.66
N ALA A 141 3.83 6.87 -9.65
CA ALA A 141 4.13 7.09 -11.06
C ALA A 141 2.87 7.49 -11.84
N LYS A 142 2.91 8.68 -12.44
CA LYS A 142 1.87 9.21 -13.32
C LYS A 142 2.02 8.70 -14.76
N GLY A 143 0.95 8.81 -15.55
CA GLY A 143 1.00 8.58 -17.00
C GLY A 143 1.13 7.12 -17.46
N LEU A 144 1.20 6.15 -16.54
CA LEU A 144 1.22 4.72 -16.87
C LEU A 144 -0.17 4.12 -17.09
N THR A 145 -1.23 4.90 -16.88
CA THR A 145 -2.61 4.43 -16.99
C THR A 145 -3.53 5.45 -17.68
N ALA A 146 -4.80 5.08 -17.88
CA ALA A 146 -5.81 5.94 -18.53
C ALA A 146 -6.03 7.28 -17.82
N GLU A 147 -5.85 7.32 -16.49
CA GLU A 147 -5.99 8.54 -15.69
C GLU A 147 -4.61 9.17 -15.49
N GLN A 148 -4.16 9.96 -16.48
CA GLN A 148 -2.76 10.43 -16.55
C GLN A 148 -2.31 11.26 -15.36
N ASP A 149 -3.22 12.06 -14.77
CA ASP A 149 -2.90 13.00 -13.70
C ASP A 149 -3.09 12.44 -12.28
N ARG A 150 -3.70 11.26 -12.15
CA ARG A 150 -3.96 10.66 -10.84
C ARG A 150 -2.64 10.34 -10.14
N GLU A 151 -2.54 10.78 -8.90
CA GLU A 151 -1.44 10.48 -7.99
C GLU A 151 -1.75 9.26 -7.14
N LEU A 152 -0.72 8.53 -6.74
CA LEU A 152 -0.83 7.56 -5.65
C LEU A 152 -1.17 8.32 -4.36
N GLN A 153 -2.20 7.88 -3.65
CA GLN A 153 -2.59 8.49 -2.36
C GLN A 153 -2.74 7.43 -1.28
N ILE A 154 -2.22 7.74 -0.09
CA ILE A 154 -2.42 6.93 1.12
C ILE A 154 -2.84 7.87 2.24
N TYR A 155 -4.04 7.68 2.78
CA TYR A 155 -4.61 8.64 3.73
C TYR A 155 -5.59 8.01 4.73
N ASP A 156 -6.33 8.86 5.45
CA ASP A 156 -7.17 8.49 6.59
C ASP A 156 -6.38 7.75 7.67
N HIS A 157 -6.80 6.56 8.08
CA HIS A 157 -6.16 5.74 9.10
C HIS A 157 -5.52 4.47 8.51
N ALA A 158 -5.16 4.50 7.22
CA ALA A 158 -4.53 3.38 6.54
C ALA A 158 -3.22 2.95 7.22
N ARG A 159 -3.02 1.64 7.37
CA ARG A 159 -1.83 1.04 8.01
C ARG A 159 -1.19 0.03 7.06
N LEU A 160 0.06 0.29 6.69
CA LEU A 160 0.83 -0.53 5.77
C LEU A 160 2.10 -1.01 6.46
N ARG A 161 2.33 -2.32 6.43
CA ARG A 161 3.53 -2.98 6.97
C ARG A 161 4.09 -3.94 5.94
N HIS A 162 5.38 -3.85 5.63
CA HIS A 162 6.02 -4.70 4.62
C HIS A 162 5.24 -4.74 3.28
N CYS A 163 4.79 -3.58 2.81
CA CYS A 163 3.98 -3.47 1.60
C CYS A 163 4.75 -2.84 0.44
N ARG A 164 4.44 -3.23 -0.79
CA ARG A 164 4.89 -2.55 -2.00
C ARG A 164 3.69 -1.97 -2.72
N VAL A 165 3.59 -0.64 -2.76
CA VAL A 165 2.48 0.09 -3.37
C VAL A 165 3.02 0.96 -4.50
N VAL A 166 2.52 0.76 -5.71
CA VAL A 166 3.10 1.39 -6.91
C VAL A 166 2.05 2.00 -7.84
N HIS A 167 2.52 2.87 -8.74
CA HIS A 167 1.73 3.53 -9.78
C HIS A 167 0.77 4.59 -9.21
N GLN A 168 -0.53 4.30 -9.18
CA GLN A 168 -1.61 5.24 -8.87
C GLN A 168 -2.64 4.62 -7.91
N ALA A 169 -2.22 3.63 -7.11
CA ALA A 169 -3.07 2.97 -6.14
C ALA A 169 -3.62 3.97 -5.10
N GLN A 170 -4.81 3.70 -4.57
CA GLN A 170 -5.41 4.47 -3.48
C GLN A 170 -5.66 3.59 -2.27
N ILE A 171 -5.13 4.00 -1.12
CA ILE A 171 -5.31 3.25 0.13
C ILE A 171 -5.80 4.21 1.20
N TYR A 172 -7.01 4.01 1.72
CA TYR A 172 -7.66 4.96 2.62
C TYR A 172 -8.65 4.28 3.58
N GLY A 173 -9.47 5.05 4.28
CA GLY A 173 -10.28 4.53 5.39
C GLY A 173 -9.42 4.00 6.54
N SER A 174 -9.82 2.87 7.11
CA SER A 174 -9.11 2.09 8.14
C SER A 174 -8.47 0.83 7.56
N ALA A 175 -8.11 0.85 6.26
CA ALA A 175 -7.49 -0.28 5.59
C ALA A 175 -6.20 -0.73 6.29
N TRP A 176 -6.04 -2.03 6.46
CA TRP A 176 -4.87 -2.63 7.09
C TRP A 176 -4.22 -3.64 6.14
N LEU A 177 -2.96 -3.41 5.79
CA LEU A 177 -2.21 -4.22 4.84
C LEU A 177 -0.91 -4.68 5.48
N LEU A 178 -0.64 -5.98 5.35
CA LEU A 178 0.59 -6.64 5.74
C LEU A 178 1.03 -7.57 4.61
N HIS A 179 2.28 -7.50 4.17
CA HIS A 179 2.83 -8.36 3.09
C HIS A 179 1.95 -8.32 1.83
N ALA A 180 1.71 -7.12 1.29
CA ALA A 180 0.85 -6.91 0.13
C ALA A 180 1.54 -6.12 -0.99
N PHE A 181 1.29 -6.52 -2.23
CA PHE A 181 1.67 -5.85 -3.45
C PHE A 181 0.43 -5.24 -4.10
N VAL A 182 0.42 -3.91 -4.20
CA VAL A 182 -0.71 -3.14 -4.70
C VAL A 182 -0.24 -2.27 -5.86
N GLU A 183 -0.83 -2.43 -7.03
CA GLU A 183 -0.35 -1.78 -8.25
C GLU A 183 -1.44 -1.20 -9.16
N HIS A 184 -1.01 -0.43 -10.15
CA HIS A 184 -1.87 0.24 -11.14
C HIS A 184 -2.83 1.23 -10.47
N ARG A 185 -4.14 1.01 -10.56
CA ARG A 185 -5.22 1.83 -10.00
C ARG A 185 -6.04 1.03 -8.97
N ALA A 186 -5.44 0.03 -8.33
CA ALA A 186 -6.10 -0.71 -7.27
C ALA A 186 -6.51 0.22 -6.12
N GLU A 187 -7.66 -0.07 -5.52
CA GLU A 187 -8.21 0.72 -4.40
C GLU A 187 -8.51 -0.19 -3.21
N ILE A 188 -7.98 0.17 -2.04
CA ILE A 188 -8.17 -0.59 -0.81
C ILE A 188 -8.63 0.36 0.29
N TYR A 189 -9.85 0.18 0.80
CA TYR A 189 -10.46 1.17 1.68
C TYR A 189 -11.47 0.59 2.67
N ASP A 190 -12.24 1.45 3.34
CA ASP A 190 -13.12 1.13 4.46
C ASP A 190 -12.37 0.41 5.59
N ASN A 191 -12.74 -0.83 5.93
CA ASN A 191 -12.10 -1.66 6.95
C ASN A 191 -11.47 -2.91 6.32
N ALA A 192 -11.10 -2.85 5.05
CA ALA A 192 -10.47 -3.97 4.34
C ALA A 192 -9.17 -4.42 5.04
N ARG A 193 -8.98 -5.73 5.12
CA ARG A 193 -7.78 -6.34 5.71
C ARG A 193 -7.10 -7.29 4.74
N LEU A 194 -5.85 -7.00 4.43
CA LEU A 194 -4.97 -7.86 3.63
C LEU A 194 -3.87 -8.40 4.56
N GLU A 195 -3.91 -9.70 4.79
CA GLU A 195 -3.05 -10.45 5.71
C GLU A 195 -2.16 -11.43 4.91
N GLY A 196 -1.08 -10.92 4.32
CA GLY A 196 -0.01 -11.76 3.77
C GLY A 196 0.92 -12.27 4.87
N ASN A 197 1.95 -13.03 4.49
CA ASN A 197 2.95 -13.57 5.41
C ASN A 197 4.35 -13.61 4.76
N GLU A 198 5.34 -14.16 5.47
CA GLU A 198 6.74 -14.23 5.02
C GLU A 198 6.93 -15.13 3.78
N GLU A 199 6.03 -16.10 3.56
CA GLU A 199 6.06 -17.03 2.43
C GLU A 199 5.31 -16.44 1.23
N ASN A 200 4.12 -15.90 1.47
CA ASN A 200 3.16 -15.49 0.45
C ASN A 200 2.67 -14.06 0.68
N ASN A 201 2.86 -13.22 -0.33
CA ASN A 201 2.26 -11.89 -0.38
C ASN A 201 0.80 -11.98 -0.87
N ILE A 202 0.09 -10.84 -0.83
CA ILE A 202 -1.21 -10.67 -1.50
C ILE A 202 -1.04 -9.73 -2.69
N TRP A 203 -1.61 -10.07 -3.85
CA TRP A 203 -1.49 -9.27 -5.06
C TRP A 203 -2.83 -8.61 -5.40
N VAL A 204 -2.87 -7.27 -5.47
CA VAL A 204 -4.03 -6.49 -5.91
C VAL A 204 -3.61 -5.56 -7.03
N CYS A 205 -4.09 -5.86 -8.25
CA CYS A 205 -3.59 -5.26 -9.48
C CYS A 205 -4.70 -4.55 -10.26
N ASP A 206 -4.29 -3.81 -11.29
CA ASP A 206 -5.16 -3.22 -12.31
C ASP A 206 -6.15 -2.19 -11.75
N CYS A 207 -7.44 -2.51 -11.72
CA CYS A 207 -8.52 -1.68 -11.16
C CYS A 207 -9.28 -2.43 -10.06
N ALA A 208 -8.66 -3.47 -9.49
CA ALA A 208 -9.28 -4.28 -8.47
C ALA A 208 -9.55 -3.45 -7.21
N LYS A 209 -10.63 -3.77 -6.50
CA LYS A 209 -11.02 -3.05 -5.29
C LYS A 209 -11.28 -3.99 -4.13
N VAL A 210 -10.80 -3.62 -2.94
CA VAL A 210 -11.06 -4.32 -1.69
C VAL A 210 -11.60 -3.34 -0.67
N TYR A 211 -12.82 -3.57 -0.18
CA TYR A 211 -13.53 -2.61 0.68
C TYR A 211 -14.56 -3.28 1.60
N GLY A 212 -15.35 -2.49 2.32
CA GLY A 212 -16.17 -2.99 3.42
C GLY A 212 -15.32 -3.54 4.56
N PHE A 213 -15.66 -4.72 5.04
CA PHE A 213 -14.94 -5.53 6.03
C PHE A 213 -14.26 -6.75 5.40
N ALA A 214 -14.02 -6.71 4.08
CA ALA A 214 -13.42 -7.81 3.34
C ALA A 214 -12.06 -8.22 3.92
N ARG A 215 -11.81 -9.54 3.95
CA ARG A 215 -10.55 -10.11 4.43
C ARG A 215 -9.92 -10.98 3.35
N ILE A 216 -8.70 -10.63 2.97
CA ILE A 216 -7.89 -11.43 2.04
C ILE A 216 -6.67 -11.91 2.83
N ILE A 217 -6.47 -13.22 2.86
CA ILE A 217 -5.49 -13.87 3.71
C ILE A 217 -4.65 -14.79 2.84
N ALA A 218 -3.33 -14.62 2.85
CA ALA A 218 -2.46 -15.56 2.16
C ALA A 218 -2.42 -16.90 2.90
N GLY A 219 -2.37 -18.00 2.15
CA GLY A 219 -2.23 -19.32 2.75
C GLY A 219 -0.77 -19.61 3.14
N SER A 220 -0.56 -20.81 3.69
CA SER A 220 0.76 -21.33 4.07
C SER A 220 1.22 -22.39 3.08
N GLY A 221 2.49 -22.36 2.70
CA GLY A 221 3.06 -23.26 1.68
C GLY A 221 3.25 -22.60 0.32
N ASP A 222 3.64 -23.40 -0.67
CA ASP A 222 4.04 -22.89 -1.98
C ASP A 222 2.84 -22.36 -2.79
N ASP A 223 3.00 -21.16 -3.38
CA ASP A 223 2.04 -20.51 -4.29
C ASP A 223 0.63 -20.25 -3.71
N GLU A 224 0.50 -20.15 -2.39
CA GLU A 224 -0.76 -19.81 -1.70
C GLU A 224 -1.01 -18.28 -1.68
N ILE A 225 -0.92 -17.66 -2.86
CA ILE A 225 -0.95 -16.21 -3.10
C ILE A 225 -2.34 -15.77 -3.59
N PRO A 226 -3.14 -15.07 -2.77
CA PRO A 226 -4.39 -14.47 -3.24
C PRO A 226 -4.09 -13.35 -4.24
N THR A 227 -4.71 -13.44 -5.41
CA THR A 227 -4.42 -12.56 -6.55
C THR A 227 -5.71 -11.98 -7.12
N LEU A 228 -5.88 -10.67 -6.97
CA LEU A 228 -7.00 -9.90 -7.54
C LEU A 228 -6.51 -9.10 -8.73
N ARG A 229 -7.16 -9.27 -9.88
CA ARG A 229 -6.78 -8.63 -11.15
C ARG A 229 -7.96 -7.95 -11.84
N TYR A 230 -7.63 -7.18 -12.86
CA TYR A 230 -8.57 -6.48 -13.74
C TYR A 230 -9.55 -5.61 -12.96
N SER A 231 -10.84 -5.97 -12.99
CA SER A 231 -11.94 -5.25 -12.34
C SER A 231 -12.54 -6.04 -11.17
N ALA A 232 -11.80 -7.05 -10.66
CA ALA A 232 -12.25 -7.87 -9.55
C ALA A 232 -12.51 -7.03 -8.28
N GLN A 233 -13.56 -7.36 -7.56
CA GLN A 233 -13.94 -6.67 -6.34
C GLN A 233 -14.25 -7.64 -5.21
N VAL A 234 -13.78 -7.31 -4.01
CA VAL A 234 -14.06 -8.04 -2.79
C VAL A 234 -14.57 -7.04 -1.75
N ALA A 235 -15.77 -7.28 -1.25
CA ALA A 235 -16.53 -6.30 -0.49
C ALA A 235 -17.24 -6.92 0.72
N GLU A 236 -17.96 -6.08 1.46
CA GLU A 236 -18.84 -6.49 2.55
C GLU A 236 -18.08 -7.30 3.61
N HIS A 237 -18.48 -8.53 3.93
CA HIS A 237 -17.81 -9.39 4.91
C HIS A 237 -17.12 -10.60 4.25
N ALA A 238 -16.87 -10.53 2.94
CA ALA A 238 -16.28 -11.62 2.19
C ALA A 238 -14.87 -11.98 2.71
N ARG A 239 -14.57 -13.28 2.73
CA ARG A 239 -13.27 -13.81 3.12
C ARG A 239 -12.67 -14.66 2.00
N ILE A 240 -11.44 -14.34 1.62
CA ILE A 240 -10.65 -15.07 0.63
C ILE A 240 -9.36 -15.54 1.29
N GLU A 241 -9.08 -16.84 1.23
CA GLU A 241 -7.91 -17.45 1.88
C GLU A 241 -7.21 -18.46 0.95
N GLY A 242 -5.90 -18.30 0.76
CA GLY A 242 -5.07 -19.21 -0.04
C GLY A 242 -4.97 -18.85 -1.52
N ASN A 243 -4.64 -19.83 -2.35
CA ASN A 243 -4.45 -19.70 -3.80
C ASN A 243 -5.78 -19.43 -4.53
N CYS A 244 -6.22 -18.18 -4.47
CA CYS A 244 -7.42 -17.67 -5.11
C CYS A 244 -7.07 -16.60 -6.14
N VAL A 245 -7.45 -16.81 -7.40
CA VAL A 245 -7.22 -15.87 -8.51
C VAL A 245 -8.56 -15.34 -9.01
N LEU A 246 -8.79 -14.05 -8.80
CA LEU A 246 -9.99 -13.33 -9.25
C LEU A 246 -9.64 -12.45 -10.44
N LYS A 247 -10.34 -12.65 -11.57
CA LYS A 247 -10.05 -11.97 -12.84
C LYS A 247 -11.17 -11.03 -13.30
N HIS A 248 -11.68 -11.18 -14.52
CA HIS A 248 -12.51 -10.16 -15.17
C HIS A 248 -13.94 -10.16 -14.62
N HIS A 249 -14.41 -8.99 -14.17
CA HIS A 249 -15.80 -8.80 -13.71
C HIS A 249 -16.22 -9.78 -12.60
N VAL A 250 -15.30 -10.10 -11.69
CA VAL A 250 -15.60 -10.91 -10.51
C VAL A 250 -16.01 -10.01 -9.35
N MET A 251 -17.09 -10.35 -8.66
CA MET A 251 -17.53 -9.71 -7.44
C MET A 251 -17.73 -10.77 -6.35
N VAL A 252 -17.02 -10.63 -5.23
CA VAL A 252 -17.21 -11.45 -4.03
C VAL A 252 -17.67 -10.55 -2.89
N GLY A 253 -18.89 -10.76 -2.42
CA GLY A 253 -19.51 -10.01 -1.33
C GLY A 253 -20.24 -10.92 -0.36
N GLY A 254 -21.22 -10.37 0.36
CA GLY A 254 -21.92 -11.02 1.46
C GLY A 254 -20.98 -11.39 2.60
N ASN A 255 -21.25 -12.54 3.18
CA ASN A 255 -20.39 -13.27 4.11
C ASN A 255 -19.72 -14.46 3.39
N ALA A 256 -19.54 -14.39 2.05
CA ALA A 256 -19.02 -15.50 1.27
C ALA A 256 -17.57 -15.84 1.68
N GLN A 257 -17.24 -17.12 1.62
CA GLN A 257 -15.94 -17.66 2.03
C GLN A 257 -15.33 -18.50 0.91
N LEU A 258 -14.18 -18.08 0.42
CA LEU A 258 -13.35 -18.82 -0.54
C LEU A 258 -12.10 -19.28 0.20
N ARG A 259 -11.83 -20.58 0.19
CA ARG A 259 -10.70 -21.14 0.94
C ARG A 259 -10.00 -22.28 0.21
N GLY A 260 -8.67 -22.25 0.27
CA GLY A 260 -7.79 -23.26 -0.32
C GLY A 260 -7.46 -22.88 -1.74
N GLY A 261 -7.23 -23.88 -2.58
CA GLY A 261 -7.00 -23.64 -3.99
C GLY A 261 -6.46 -24.86 -4.74
N PRO A 262 -6.26 -24.69 -6.05
CA PRO A 262 -6.43 -23.44 -6.78
C PRO A 262 -7.91 -23.06 -7.01
N ILE A 263 -8.32 -21.86 -6.60
CA ILE A 263 -9.63 -21.29 -6.96
C ILE A 263 -9.41 -20.24 -8.05
N LEU A 264 -10.08 -20.40 -9.20
CA LEU A 264 -10.03 -19.43 -10.30
C LEU A 264 -11.43 -18.95 -10.66
N LEU A 265 -11.63 -17.64 -10.57
CA LEU A 265 -12.87 -16.96 -10.94
C LEU A 265 -12.63 -16.01 -12.12
N ASP A 266 -13.39 -16.15 -13.20
CA ASP A 266 -13.22 -15.32 -14.40
C ASP A 266 -14.52 -15.09 -15.19
N ASP A 267 -14.58 -13.97 -15.92
CA ASP A 267 -15.68 -13.60 -16.82
C ASP A 267 -17.08 -13.59 -16.19
N HIS A 268 -17.40 -12.51 -15.48
CA HIS A 268 -18.71 -12.22 -14.90
C HIS A 268 -19.13 -13.27 -13.86
N VAL A 269 -18.47 -13.28 -12.70
CA VAL A 269 -18.80 -14.18 -11.59
C VAL A 269 -19.23 -13.37 -10.38
N LEU A 270 -20.39 -13.66 -9.83
CA LEU A 270 -20.91 -13.06 -8.62
C LEU A 270 -21.02 -14.11 -7.53
N ILE A 271 -20.36 -13.89 -6.40
CA ILE A 271 -20.46 -14.74 -5.21
C ILE A 271 -20.90 -13.85 -4.04
N GLN A 272 -22.02 -14.19 -3.42
CA GLN A 272 -22.62 -13.41 -2.34
C GLN A 272 -23.41 -14.32 -1.37
N GLY A 273 -24.02 -13.72 -0.35
CA GLY A 273 -24.70 -14.47 0.72
C GLY A 273 -23.71 -15.14 1.67
N GLU A 274 -24.01 -16.34 2.10
CA GLU A 274 -23.20 -17.22 2.95
C GLU A 274 -22.48 -18.31 2.14
N ALA A 275 -22.25 -18.07 0.84
CA ALA A 275 -21.68 -19.05 -0.07
C ALA A 275 -20.28 -19.51 0.38
N GLN A 276 -20.00 -20.80 0.28
CA GLN A 276 -18.72 -21.40 0.65
C GLN A 276 -18.10 -22.13 -0.53
N ILE A 277 -16.87 -21.79 -0.89
CA ILE A 277 -16.15 -22.39 -2.02
C ILE A 277 -14.80 -22.88 -1.52
N MET A 278 -14.55 -24.18 -1.67
CA MET A 278 -13.37 -24.85 -1.10
C MET A 278 -12.71 -25.81 -2.07
N GLY A 279 -11.37 -25.79 -2.12
CA GLY A 279 -10.55 -26.72 -2.91
C GLY A 279 -10.26 -26.23 -4.33
N ASP A 280 -9.98 -27.17 -5.25
CA ASP A 280 -9.71 -26.89 -6.67
C ASP A 280 -11.02 -26.60 -7.42
N VAL A 281 -11.29 -25.31 -7.63
CA VAL A 281 -12.57 -24.84 -8.21
C VAL A 281 -12.32 -23.80 -9.30
N LEU A 282 -12.77 -24.10 -10.51
CA LEU A 282 -12.81 -23.18 -11.64
C LEU A 282 -14.26 -22.72 -11.88
N ILE A 283 -14.49 -21.42 -11.81
CA ILE A 283 -15.80 -20.80 -12.06
C ILE A 283 -15.64 -19.75 -13.14
N GLU A 284 -16.30 -19.94 -14.27
CA GLU A 284 -16.18 -19.03 -15.40
C GLU A 284 -17.46 -18.83 -16.21
N HIS A 285 -17.55 -17.67 -16.86
CA HIS A 285 -18.56 -17.34 -17.87
C HIS A 285 -19.99 -17.21 -17.32
N HIS A 286 -20.27 -16.11 -16.60
CA HIS A 286 -21.60 -15.68 -16.15
C HIS A 286 -22.24 -16.62 -15.10
N ILE A 287 -21.61 -16.74 -13.94
CA ILE A 287 -22.12 -17.57 -12.84
C ILE A 287 -22.45 -16.71 -11.63
N ASP A 288 -23.67 -16.89 -11.12
CA ASP A 288 -24.10 -16.28 -9.86
C ASP A 288 -24.20 -17.38 -8.79
N ILE A 289 -23.57 -17.18 -7.64
CA ILE A 289 -23.63 -18.05 -6.47
C ILE A 289 -24.10 -17.22 -5.29
N THR A 290 -25.27 -17.56 -4.73
CA THR A 290 -25.93 -16.78 -3.69
C THR A 290 -26.38 -17.66 -2.52
N ASP A 291 -26.99 -17.04 -1.51
CA ASP A 291 -27.57 -17.72 -0.35
C ASP A 291 -26.52 -18.60 0.38
N SER A 292 -26.81 -19.86 0.67
CA SER A 292 -25.96 -20.76 1.46
C SER A 292 -25.41 -21.92 0.61
N VAL A 293 -25.09 -21.65 -0.66
CA VAL A 293 -24.51 -22.66 -1.56
C VAL A 293 -23.11 -23.05 -1.10
N VAL A 294 -22.85 -24.36 -1.09
CA VAL A 294 -21.53 -24.94 -0.79
C VAL A 294 -20.99 -25.60 -2.04
N ILE A 295 -19.77 -25.24 -2.43
CA ILE A 295 -18.99 -25.89 -3.48
C ILE A 295 -17.72 -26.42 -2.83
N GLU A 296 -17.57 -27.74 -2.80
CA GLU A 296 -16.45 -28.41 -2.13
C GLU A 296 -15.81 -29.41 -3.09
N ALA A 297 -14.62 -29.08 -3.59
CA ALA A 297 -13.81 -30.02 -4.34
C ALA A 297 -13.04 -30.94 -3.39
N LEU A 298 -13.25 -32.25 -3.53
CA LEU A 298 -12.55 -33.27 -2.75
C LEU A 298 -11.06 -33.31 -3.11
N PRO A 299 -10.17 -33.78 -2.21
CA PRO A 299 -8.74 -33.86 -2.49
C PRO A 299 -8.44 -34.66 -3.78
N GLY A 300 -7.77 -34.00 -4.73
CA GLY A 300 -7.42 -34.59 -6.03
C GLY A 300 -8.53 -34.54 -7.08
N GLU A 301 -9.69 -33.97 -6.76
CA GLU A 301 -10.76 -33.67 -7.70
C GLU A 301 -10.82 -32.16 -7.96
N ALA A 302 -11.34 -31.78 -9.14
CA ALA A 302 -11.56 -30.39 -9.52
C ALA A 302 -13.02 -30.18 -9.93
N ILE A 303 -13.60 -29.06 -9.51
CA ILE A 303 -14.95 -28.66 -9.91
C ILE A 303 -14.86 -27.54 -10.94
N HIS A 304 -15.43 -27.76 -12.12
CA HIS A 304 -15.55 -26.75 -13.17
C HIS A 304 -17.00 -26.32 -13.33
N LEU A 305 -17.32 -25.11 -12.90
CA LEU A 305 -18.60 -24.48 -13.17
C LEU A 305 -18.43 -23.52 -14.34
N ARG A 306 -19.18 -23.76 -15.43
CA ARG A 306 -19.13 -22.92 -16.61
C ARG A 306 -20.52 -22.60 -17.16
N GLY A 307 -20.67 -21.35 -17.58
CA GLY A 307 -21.81 -20.88 -18.37
C GLY A 307 -22.87 -20.17 -17.54
N ARG A 308 -23.82 -19.55 -18.26
CA ARG A 308 -24.90 -18.73 -17.70
C ARG A 308 -25.81 -19.53 -16.77
N LYS A 309 -25.52 -19.51 -15.47
CA LYS A 309 -26.24 -20.25 -14.44
C LYS A 309 -26.23 -19.51 -13.11
N ALA A 310 -27.30 -19.70 -12.34
CA ALA A 310 -27.39 -19.25 -10.96
C ALA A 310 -27.50 -20.47 -10.04
N PHE A 311 -26.64 -20.53 -9.03
CA PHE A 311 -26.68 -21.49 -7.94
C PHE A 311 -27.16 -20.74 -6.69
N THR A 312 -28.31 -21.16 -6.15
CA THR A 312 -29.00 -20.44 -5.06
C THR A 312 -29.57 -21.43 -4.04
N GLY A 313 -30.07 -20.91 -2.92
CA GLY A 313 -30.60 -21.72 -1.82
C GLY A 313 -29.52 -22.42 -0.99
N ALA A 314 -29.71 -23.72 -0.74
CA ALA A 314 -28.81 -24.54 0.09
C ALA A 314 -28.21 -25.72 -0.70
N GLN A 315 -27.84 -25.45 -1.97
CA GLN A 315 -27.24 -26.48 -2.83
C GLN A 315 -25.85 -26.86 -2.32
N HIS A 316 -25.52 -28.15 -2.45
CA HIS A 316 -24.20 -28.66 -2.14
C HIS A 316 -23.62 -29.36 -3.37
N ILE A 317 -22.58 -28.76 -3.96
CA ILE A 317 -21.95 -29.17 -5.20
C ILE A 317 -20.58 -29.75 -4.88
N THR A 318 -20.43 -31.06 -5.07
CA THR A 318 -19.18 -31.79 -4.80
C THR A 318 -18.53 -32.36 -6.07
N ARG A 319 -19.09 -32.05 -7.24
CA ARG A 319 -18.59 -32.50 -8.55
C ARG A 319 -19.04 -31.56 -9.65
N THR A 320 -18.28 -31.55 -10.75
CA THR A 320 -18.62 -30.83 -11.97
C THR A 320 -20.00 -31.27 -12.51
N PRO A 321 -20.97 -30.34 -12.67
CA PRO A 321 -22.27 -30.65 -13.26
C PRO A 321 -22.10 -31.09 -14.72
N LEU A 322 -22.59 -32.28 -15.06
CA LEU A 322 -22.61 -32.74 -16.46
C LEU A 322 -23.63 -31.91 -17.26
N PHE A 323 -23.25 -31.49 -18.47
CA PHE A 323 -24.13 -30.72 -19.37
C PHE A 323 -25.51 -31.41 -19.51
N GLY A 324 -26.58 -30.68 -19.17
CA GLY A 324 -27.97 -31.13 -19.35
C GLY A 324 -28.66 -31.71 -18.10
N GLY A 325 -28.03 -31.70 -16.93
CA GLY A 325 -28.66 -32.14 -15.68
C GLY A 325 -28.65 -31.07 -14.60
N LEU A 326 -29.64 -30.17 -14.64
CA LEU A 326 -30.33 -29.49 -13.53
C LEU A 326 -31.43 -28.62 -14.14
#